data_AF-A0A349MH17-F1
#
_entry.id   AF-A0A349MH17-F1
#
_cell.length_a   1.000
_cell.length_b   1.000
_cell.length_c   1.000
_cell.angle_alpha   90.00
_cell.angle_beta   90.00
_cell.angle_gamma   90.00
#
_symmetry.space_group_name_H-M   'P 1'
#
loop_
_entity.id
_entity.type
_entity.pdbx_description
1 polymer ?
#
loop_
_entity_poly.entity_id
_entity_poly.type
_entity_poly.pdbx_seq_one_letter_code
_entity_poly.pdbx_strand_id
1 'polypeptide(L)'
;HDLSDEEEVCGLDGHTLVEMGRETSEQLNIVPAQVKVIRHVRIKYGCPHCHQGVKQASMPRQPIAKSLASAGMLAFLAASKYADGPPLYWMESVLQRSGIDLDRTAMGHWMIKAGHVVQPLINLLQL
;
A
#
# COMPACT_ATOMS: atom_id res chain seq x y z
N HIS A 1 -25.62 16.81 1.79
CA HIS A 1 -26.59 17.17 0.74
C HIS A 1 -27.45 18.26 1.32
N ASP A 2 -27.70 19.30 0.56
CA ASP A 2 -28.57 20.40 0.96
C ASP A 2 -29.68 20.55 -0.07
N LEU A 3 -30.73 21.27 0.30
CA LEU A 3 -31.75 21.70 -0.65
C LEU A 3 -31.13 22.69 -1.64
N SER A 4 -31.63 22.69 -2.87
CA SER A 4 -31.32 23.78 -3.80
C SER A 4 -32.08 25.06 -3.40
N ASP A 5 -31.62 26.23 -3.84
CA ASP A 5 -32.26 27.52 -3.55
C ASP A 5 -33.77 27.57 -3.91
N GLU A 6 -34.18 26.79 -4.91
CA GLU A 6 -35.58 26.67 -5.36
C GLU A 6 -36.43 25.83 -4.39
N GLU A 7 -35.80 24.90 -3.66
CA GLU A 7 -36.44 23.99 -2.69
C GLU A 7 -36.43 24.53 -1.26
N GLU A 8 -35.69 25.62 -1.00
CA GLU A 8 -35.67 26.32 0.31
C GLU A 8 -36.91 27.21 0.56
N VAL A 9 -37.92 27.14 -0.30
CA VAL A 9 -39.17 27.91 -0.18
C VAL A 9 -40.35 26.96 0.05
N CYS A 10 -41.16 27.25 1.06
CA CYS A 10 -42.35 26.47 1.38
C CYS A 10 -43.38 26.54 0.24
N GLY A 11 -43.72 25.38 -0.32
CA GLY A 11 -44.69 25.27 -1.43
C GLY A 11 -46.14 25.59 -1.08
N LEU A 12 -46.46 25.86 0.20
CA LEU A 12 -47.82 26.16 0.67
C LEU A 12 -48.05 27.64 0.94
N ASP A 13 -47.06 28.34 1.49
CA ASP A 13 -47.18 29.74 1.92
C ASP A 13 -46.05 30.66 1.39
N GLY A 14 -45.07 30.10 0.67
CA GLY A 14 -44.01 30.86 0.00
C GLY A 14 -42.93 31.41 0.93
N HIS A 15 -42.89 31.03 2.21
CA HIS A 15 -41.86 31.46 3.15
C HIS A 15 -40.58 30.61 3.05
N THR A 16 -39.44 31.20 3.37
CA THR A 16 -38.15 30.50 3.43
C THR A 16 -38.15 29.46 4.55
N LEU A 17 -37.74 28.23 4.23
CA LEU A 17 -37.59 27.14 5.19
C LEU A 17 -36.45 27.42 6.17
N VAL A 18 -36.56 26.89 7.40
CA VAL A 18 -35.51 26.99 8.43
C VAL A 18 -35.03 25.60 8.82
N GLU A 19 -33.75 25.46 9.16
CA GLU A 19 -33.18 24.16 9.58
C GLU A 19 -33.88 23.67 10.87
N MET A 20 -34.61 22.55 10.79
CA MET A 20 -35.35 21.97 11.92
C MET A 20 -34.68 20.74 12.54
N GLY A 21 -33.61 20.24 11.93
CA GLY A 21 -32.88 19.06 12.40
C GLY A 21 -31.98 18.50 11.30
N ARG A 22 -31.02 17.67 11.70
CA ARG A 22 -30.09 17.01 10.78
C ARG A 22 -30.13 15.51 11.00
N GLU A 23 -30.26 14.77 9.90
CA GLU A 23 -30.12 13.32 9.90
C GLU A 23 -28.78 12.94 9.26
N THR A 24 -28.03 12.06 9.93
CA THR A 24 -26.75 11.54 9.43
C THR A 24 -26.93 10.07 9.10
N SER A 25 -26.62 9.68 7.87
CA SER A 25 -26.50 8.29 7.47
C SER A 25 -25.08 8.00 6.99
N GLU A 26 -24.57 6.83 7.35
CA GLU A 26 -23.24 6.38 6.95
C GLU A 26 -23.37 5.22 5.97
N GLN A 27 -22.54 5.25 4.92
CA GLN A 27 -22.42 4.16 3.96
C GLN A 27 -20.96 3.76 3.82
N LEU A 28 -20.69 2.45 3.88
CA LEU A 28 -19.36 1.90 3.67
C LEU A 28 -19.15 1.61 2.19
N ASN A 29 -18.12 2.22 1.60
CA ASN A 29 -17.64 1.90 0.27
C ASN A 29 -16.30 1.15 0.37
N ILE A 30 -16.12 0.10 -0.42
CA ILE A 30 -14.88 -0.68 -0.43
C ILE A 30 -13.97 -0.18 -1.55
N VAL A 31 -12.78 0.30 -1.18
CA VAL A 31 -11.67 0.55 -2.12
C VAL A 31 -10.65 -0.59 -1.93
N PRO A 32 -10.49 -1.49 -2.92
CA PRO A 32 -9.52 -2.59 -2.81
C PRO A 32 -8.08 -2.11 -2.62
N ALA A 33 -7.21 -3.03 -2.21
CA ALA A 33 -5.79 -2.75 -2.03
C ALA A 33 -5.16 -2.21 -3.33
N GLN A 34 -4.47 -1.08 -3.23
CA GLN A 34 -3.73 -0.49 -4.35
C GLN A 34 -2.25 -0.83 -4.23
N VAL A 35 -1.68 -1.41 -5.28
CA VAL A 35 -0.23 -1.69 -5.33
C VAL A 35 0.44 -0.69 -6.27
N LYS A 36 1.58 -0.16 -5.83
CA LYS A 36 2.37 0.83 -6.58
C LYS A 36 3.76 0.27 -6.86
N VAL A 37 4.25 0.50 -8.07
CA VAL A 37 5.63 0.18 -8.45
C VAL A 37 6.54 1.36 -8.09
N ILE A 38 7.45 1.14 -7.15
CA ILE A 38 8.46 2.13 -6.75
C ILE A 38 9.74 1.87 -7.56
N ARG A 39 10.05 2.75 -8.52
CA ARG A 39 11.25 2.63 -9.35
C ARG A 39 12.36 3.56 -8.85
N HIS A 40 13.45 2.97 -8.35
CA HIS A 40 14.65 3.71 -7.99
C HIS A 40 15.61 3.81 -9.19
N VAL A 41 15.63 4.95 -9.88
CA VAL A 41 16.58 5.21 -10.97
C VAL A 41 17.84 5.87 -10.41
N ARG A 42 19.01 5.34 -10.74
CA ARG A 42 20.30 5.88 -10.29
C ARG A 42 21.21 6.08 -11.49
N ILE A 43 21.69 7.30 -11.65
CA ILE A 43 22.61 7.67 -12.73
C ILE A 43 24.04 7.27 -12.31
N LYS A 44 24.75 6.63 -13.24
CA LYS A 44 26.19 6.35 -13.10
C LYS A 44 26.97 7.43 -13.83
N TYR A 45 27.98 7.97 -13.17
CA TYR A 45 28.91 8.95 -13.73
C TYR A 45 30.28 8.29 -13.88
N GLY A 46 30.95 8.50 -15.00
CA GLY A 46 32.31 8.03 -15.26
C GLY A 46 33.12 9.11 -15.95
N CYS A 47 34.44 9.08 -15.79
CA CYS A 47 35.34 9.99 -16.51
C CYS A 47 35.46 9.55 -17.99
N PRO A 48 35.14 10.40 -18.98
CA PRO A 48 35.20 10.02 -20.40
C PRO A 48 36.63 9.87 -20.94
N HIS A 49 37.62 10.42 -20.25
CA HIS A 49 39.01 10.41 -20.72
C HIS A 49 39.75 9.14 -20.32
N CYS A 50 39.73 8.79 -19.02
CA CYS A 50 40.44 7.61 -18.52
C CYS A 50 39.52 6.39 -18.31
N HIS A 51 38.20 6.54 -18.44
CA HIS A 51 37.21 5.48 -18.17
C HIS A 51 37.29 4.86 -16.76
N GLN A 52 38.01 5.50 -15.83
CA GLN A 52 38.14 5.07 -14.43
C GLN A 52 37.25 5.90 -13.50
N GLY A 53 37.01 5.39 -12.29
CA GLY A 53 36.35 6.13 -11.20
C GLY A 53 34.82 6.26 -11.35
N VAL A 54 34.12 5.20 -11.75
CA VAL A 54 32.65 5.21 -11.87
C VAL A 54 32.00 5.46 -10.50
N LYS A 55 31.20 6.52 -10.40
CA LYS A 55 30.44 6.88 -9.20
C LYS A 55 28.94 6.75 -9.46
N GLN A 56 28.19 6.40 -8.43
CA GLN A 56 26.73 6.29 -8.47
C GLN A 56 26.16 6.56 -7.09
N ALA A 57 24.94 7.09 -7.03
CA ALA A 57 24.22 7.25 -5.76
C ALA A 57 24.07 5.89 -5.04
N SER A 58 24.06 5.91 -3.71
CA SER A 58 23.77 4.71 -2.91
C SER A 58 22.31 4.28 -3.10
N MET A 59 22.02 2.99 -2.90
CA MET A 59 20.64 2.52 -2.88
C MET A 59 20.02 2.86 -1.53
N PRO A 60 18.75 3.28 -1.48
CA PRO A 60 18.02 3.26 -0.21
C PRO A 60 18.11 1.88 0.43
N ARG A 61 18.23 1.83 1.76
CA ARG A 61 18.26 0.55 2.47
C ARG A 61 16.91 -0.14 2.28
N GLN A 62 16.95 -1.41 1.86
CA GLN A 62 15.78 -2.25 1.70
C GLN A 62 15.89 -3.43 2.68
N PRO A 63 14.77 -3.92 3.26
CA PRO A 63 14.80 -5.08 4.14
C PRO A 63 15.42 -6.30 3.47
N ILE A 64 15.05 -6.54 2.20
CA ILE A 64 15.65 -7.56 1.36
C ILE A 64 16.33 -6.87 0.18
N ALA A 65 17.66 -6.91 0.14
CA ALA A 65 18.43 -6.25 -0.90
C ALA A 65 18.08 -6.77 -2.30
N LYS A 66 17.88 -5.84 -3.26
CA LYS A 66 17.53 -6.12 -4.67
C LYS A 66 16.20 -6.86 -4.85
N SER A 67 15.33 -6.85 -3.84
CA SER A 67 14.00 -7.44 -3.94
C SER A 67 13.03 -6.49 -4.63
N LEU A 68 12.02 -7.07 -5.30
CA LEU A 68 10.84 -6.33 -5.74
C LEU A 68 9.97 -5.90 -4.54
N ALA A 69 10.02 -6.67 -3.46
CA ALA A 69 9.22 -6.39 -2.26
C ALA A 69 9.79 -5.20 -1.48
N SER A 70 8.99 -4.13 -1.42
CA SER A 70 9.22 -3.04 -0.47
C SER A 70 8.92 -3.49 0.97
N ALA A 71 9.32 -2.67 1.95
CA ALA A 71 8.97 -2.95 3.35
C ALA A 71 7.44 -3.04 3.55
N GLY A 72 6.66 -2.18 2.88
CA GLY A 72 5.20 -2.22 2.92
C GLY A 72 4.62 -3.48 2.30
N MET A 73 5.19 -3.98 1.19
CA MET A 73 4.76 -5.24 0.59
C MET A 73 5.03 -6.44 1.52
N LEU A 74 6.20 -6.46 2.17
CA LEU A 74 6.54 -7.50 3.15
C LEU A 74 5.62 -7.46 4.37
N ALA A 75 5.34 -6.26 4.88
CA ALA A 75 4.42 -6.07 6.01
C ALA A 75 2.99 -6.52 5.66
N PHE A 76 2.48 -6.14 4.49
CA PHE A 76 1.17 -6.56 4.01
C PHE A 76 1.08 -8.08 3.89
N LEU A 77 2.04 -8.72 3.20
CA LEU A 77 2.06 -10.17 3.06
C LEU A 77 2.17 -10.90 4.40
N ALA A 78 2.98 -10.39 5.33
CA ALA A 78 3.12 -10.98 6.65
C ALA A 78 1.83 -10.86 7.47
N ALA A 79 1.20 -9.68 7.50
CA ALA A 79 -0.07 -9.46 8.19
C ALA A 79 -1.17 -10.33 7.58
N SER A 80 -1.33 -10.31 6.25
CA SER A 80 -2.33 -11.15 5.59
C SER A 80 -2.07 -12.63 5.82
N LYS A 81 -0.83 -13.11 5.68
CA LYS A 81 -0.55 -14.55 5.85
C LYS A 81 -0.73 -15.02 7.30
N TYR A 82 -0.22 -14.26 8.27
CA TYR A 82 -0.07 -14.74 9.65
C TYR A 82 -1.13 -14.21 10.62
N ALA A 83 -1.69 -13.02 10.38
CA ALA A 83 -2.78 -12.48 11.19
C ALA A 83 -4.15 -12.83 10.60
N ASP A 84 -4.34 -12.64 9.29
CA ASP A 84 -5.64 -12.89 8.66
C ASP A 84 -5.83 -14.37 8.26
N GLY A 85 -4.73 -15.11 8.09
CA GLY A 85 -4.72 -16.55 7.80
C GLY A 85 -4.79 -17.02 6.33
N PRO A 86 -5.04 -16.21 5.26
CA PRO A 86 -5.03 -16.75 3.90
C PRO A 86 -3.67 -17.34 3.49
N PRO A 87 -3.69 -18.48 2.77
CA PRO A 87 -2.48 -19.06 2.22
C PRO A 87 -1.93 -18.21 1.06
N LEU A 88 -0.64 -18.37 0.75
CA LEU A 88 0.02 -17.53 -0.27
C LEU A 88 -0.53 -17.73 -1.70
N TYR A 89 -1.07 -18.92 -2.03
CA TYR A 89 -1.74 -19.11 -3.32
C TYR A 89 -3.02 -18.28 -3.44
N TRP A 90 -3.69 -17.98 -2.32
CA TRP A 90 -4.85 -17.10 -2.32
C TRP A 90 -4.41 -15.67 -2.58
N MET A 91 -3.33 -15.24 -1.92
CA MET A 91 -2.75 -13.91 -2.13
C MET A 91 -2.31 -13.70 -3.58
N GLU A 92 -1.77 -14.74 -4.22
CA GLU A 92 -1.44 -14.76 -5.64
C GLU A 92 -2.69 -14.46 -6.48
N SER A 93 -3.80 -15.17 -6.26
CA SER A 93 -5.07 -14.89 -6.95
C SER A 93 -5.62 -13.48 -6.67
N VAL A 94 -5.46 -12.94 -5.46
CA VAL A 94 -5.89 -11.58 -5.11
C VAL A 94 -5.10 -10.53 -5.88
N LEU A 95 -3.77 -10.69 -5.92
CA LEU A 95 -2.88 -9.79 -6.64
C LEU A 95 -3.09 -9.88 -8.15
N GLN A 96 -3.33 -11.09 -8.67
CA GLN A 96 -3.64 -11.30 -10.09
C GLN A 96 -4.91 -10.58 -10.52
N ARG A 97 -5.97 -10.57 -9.69
CA ARG A 97 -7.18 -9.77 -9.95
C ARG A 97 -6.92 -8.26 -10.00
N SER A 98 -5.83 -7.81 -9.39
CA SER A 98 -5.37 -6.42 -9.42
C SER A 98 -4.36 -6.16 -10.55
N GLY A 99 -4.18 -7.11 -11.48
CA GLY A 99 -3.26 -7.00 -12.61
C GLY A 99 -1.80 -7.25 -12.26
N ILE A 100 -1.52 -7.87 -11.12
CA ILE A 100 -0.16 -8.08 -10.61
C ILE A 100 0.18 -9.55 -10.69
N ASP A 101 1.11 -9.88 -11.59
CA ASP A 101 1.65 -11.23 -11.73
C ASP A 101 2.76 -11.45 -10.70
N LEU A 102 2.44 -12.17 -9.63
CA LEU A 102 3.37 -12.49 -8.54
C LEU A 102 3.14 -13.90 -8.03
N ASP A 103 4.11 -14.77 -8.30
CA ASP A 103 4.07 -16.17 -7.89
C ASP A 103 4.19 -16.36 -6.37
N ARG A 104 3.42 -17.32 -5.85
CA ARG A 104 3.45 -17.74 -4.44
C ARG A 104 4.83 -18.19 -3.95
N THR A 105 5.68 -18.75 -4.83
CA THR A 105 7.04 -19.17 -4.44
C THR A 105 7.91 -17.95 -4.12
N ALA A 106 7.79 -16.88 -4.92
CA ALA A 106 8.47 -15.61 -4.65
C ALA A 106 8.02 -15.03 -3.30
N MET A 107 6.72 -15.02 -3.03
CA MET A 107 6.17 -14.58 -1.74
C MET A 107 6.67 -15.45 -0.57
N GLY A 108 6.74 -16.77 -0.75
CA GLY A 108 7.26 -17.69 0.26
C GLY A 108 8.72 -17.39 0.60
N HIS A 109 9.56 -17.21 -0.40
CA HIS A 109 10.96 -16.81 -0.20
C HIS A 109 11.09 -15.46 0.51
N TRP A 110 10.18 -14.52 0.23
CA TRP A 110 10.16 -13.24 0.94
C TRP A 110 9.78 -13.39 2.41
N MET A 111 8.82 -14.24 2.75
CA MET A 111 8.43 -14.47 4.15
C MET A 111 9.57 -15.09 4.97
N ILE A 112 10.32 -16.04 4.39
CA ILE A 112 11.51 -16.62 5.03
C ILE A 112 12.56 -15.53 5.30
N LYS A 113 12.90 -14.74 4.28
CA LYS A 113 13.90 -13.67 4.40
C LYS A 113 13.44 -12.57 5.36
N ALA A 114 12.16 -12.20 5.34
CA ALA A 114 11.58 -11.23 6.26
C ALA A 114 11.70 -11.72 7.71
N GLY A 115 11.45 -13.01 7.97
CA GLY A 115 11.66 -13.64 9.27
C GLY A 115 13.08 -13.42 9.82
N HIS A 116 14.10 -13.65 8.99
CA HIS A 116 15.48 -13.37 9.39
C HIS A 116 15.75 -11.89 9.66
N VAL A 117 15.15 -10.98 8.88
CA VAL A 117 15.32 -9.53 9.05
C VAL A 117 14.71 -9.04 10.37
N VAL A 118 13.55 -9.57 10.76
CA VAL A 118 12.86 -9.14 11.98
C VAL A 118 13.32 -9.87 13.24
N GLN A 119 14.09 -10.96 13.11
CA GLN A 119 14.55 -11.77 14.24
C GLN A 119 15.19 -10.95 15.38
N PRO A 120 16.07 -9.96 15.13
CA PRO A 120 16.64 -9.16 16.21
C PRO A 120 15.58 -8.38 17.00
N LEU A 121 14.51 -7.92 16.35
CA LEU A 121 13.41 -7.23 17.02
C LEU A 121 12.57 -8.20 17.84
N ILE A 122 12.27 -9.38 17.30
CA ILE A 122 11.54 -10.44 18.03
C ILE A 122 12.29 -10.79 19.32
N ASN A 123 13.61 -10.95 19.25
CA ASN A 123 14.44 -11.26 20.41
C ASN A 123 14.34 -10.19 21.53
N LEU A 124 14.12 -8.92 21.17
CA LEU A 124 13.97 -7.83 22.15
C LEU A 124 12.56 -7.76 22.74
N LEU A 125 11.54 -8.26 22.04
CA LEU A 125 10.14 -8.27 22.49
C LEU A 125 9.80 -9.46 23.38
N GLN A 126 10.65 -10.50 23.40
CA GLN A 126 10.50 -11.70 24.23
C GLN A 126 11.14 -11.56 25.62
N LEU A 127 11.43 -10.32 26.04
CA LEU A 127 11.82 -9.96 27.40
C LEU A 127 10.59 -9.71 28.28
#